data_AF-A0A957FTI8-F1
#
_entry.id   AF-A0A957FTI8-F1
#
_cell.length_a   1.000
_cell.length_b   1.000
_cell.length_c   1.000
_cell.angle_alpha   90.00
_cell.angle_beta   90.00
_cell.angle_gamma   90.00
#
_symmetry.space_group_name_H-M   'P 1'
#
loop_
_entity.id
_entity.type
_entity.pdbx_description
1 polymer ?
#
loop_
_entity_poly.entity_id
_entity_poly.type
_entity_poly.pdbx_seq_one_letter_code
_entity_poly.pdbx_strand_id
1 'polypeptide(L)'
;MSQKGWEFIDEPREEEEGESGYQGRLFFFRLLVVAVFGLLLYRVFWLQQTQGLQFTAQAEDNRFARLLIDPPRGSIFDRNGVPLAINNPSFNVTITPAFLPDDDAERTAVFQRLSLLTGIPVSNTLEQQALIDAADPELVSVYSRLALLYGESPSSTLSEAGVVPELPQSIEAIYEEFSFAQYIPTVITSGVPAELAYFIDQESTFLPGVRVIPEPIRYYPTDEYLSTIIGYMGPIPNESWLDRGYERD
;
A
#
# COMPACT_ATOMS: atom_id res chain seq x y z
N MET A 1 70.61 -13.01 71.54
CA MET A 1 69.36 -12.49 70.92
C MET A 1 69.52 -12.62 69.41
N SER A 2 69.28 -13.81 68.86
CA SER A 2 68.11 -14.18 68.05
C SER A 2 68.03 -13.46 66.70
N GLN A 3 68.81 -13.92 65.72
CA GLN A 3 68.37 -13.94 64.33
C GLN A 3 67.44 -15.15 64.17
N LYS A 4 66.14 -14.93 63.97
CA LYS A 4 65.22 -15.97 63.50
C LYS A 4 64.96 -15.68 62.03
N GLY A 5 65.66 -16.43 61.16
CA GLY A 5 65.29 -16.55 59.76
C GLY A 5 63.96 -17.28 59.66
N TRP A 6 63.09 -16.78 58.78
CA TRP A 6 61.88 -17.49 58.37
C TRP A 6 62.29 -18.65 57.46
N GLU A 7 61.84 -19.87 57.78
CA GLU A 7 61.90 -21.02 56.87
C GLU A 7 60.80 -20.86 55.82
N PHE A 8 61.21 -20.85 54.56
CA PHE A 8 60.30 -20.90 53.42
C PHE A 8 59.78 -22.34 53.31
N ILE A 9 58.49 -22.52 53.55
CA ILE A 9 57.81 -23.80 53.28
C ILE A 9 57.56 -23.82 51.78
N ASP A 10 58.24 -24.68 51.04
CA ASP A 10 57.89 -24.96 49.64
C ASP A 10 56.51 -25.63 49.64
N GLU A 11 55.47 -24.86 49.32
CA GLU A 11 54.22 -25.45 48.84
C GLU A 11 54.53 -26.22 47.56
N PRO A 12 54.12 -27.49 47.42
CA PRO A 12 54.24 -28.18 46.16
C PRO A 12 53.37 -27.43 45.15
N ARG A 13 54.03 -26.77 44.20
CA ARG A 13 53.40 -26.12 43.06
C ARG A 13 52.61 -27.19 42.31
N GLU A 14 51.29 -27.15 42.46
CA GLU A 14 50.36 -27.97 41.69
C GLU A 14 50.71 -27.81 40.21
N GLU A 15 51.14 -28.90 39.59
CA GLU A 15 51.37 -28.95 38.17
C GLU A 15 50.01 -28.75 37.49
N GLU A 16 49.87 -27.69 36.68
CA GLU A 16 48.70 -27.42 35.85
C GLU A 16 48.58 -28.51 34.75
N GLU A 17 48.12 -29.71 35.14
CA GLU A 17 47.68 -30.73 34.21
C GLU A 17 46.25 -30.40 33.73
N GLY A 18 46.11 -29.78 32.55
CA GLY A 18 44.78 -29.68 31.96
C GLY A 18 44.49 -28.79 30.75
N GLU A 19 45.45 -28.13 30.10
CA GLU A 19 45.13 -27.21 28.97
C GLU A 19 44.94 -27.89 27.58
N SER A 20 45.02 -29.22 27.49
CA SER A 20 44.96 -29.95 26.20
C SER A 20 43.52 -30.24 25.71
N GLY A 21 42.53 -30.34 26.61
CA GLY A 21 41.15 -30.73 26.25
C GLY A 21 40.32 -29.64 25.56
N TYR A 22 40.58 -28.36 25.88
CA TYR A 22 39.81 -27.23 25.36
C TYR A 22 40.22 -26.84 23.94
N GLN A 23 41.51 -26.92 23.63
CA GLN A 23 42.05 -26.56 22.31
C GLN A 23 41.49 -27.45 21.20
N GLY A 24 41.35 -28.76 21.44
CA GLY A 24 40.77 -29.71 20.47
C GLY A 24 39.26 -29.50 20.24
N ARG A 25 38.50 -29.20 21.30
CA ARG A 25 37.07 -28.87 21.19
C ARG A 25 36.84 -27.56 20.46
N LEU A 26 37.63 -26.53 20.78
CA LEU A 26 37.55 -25.22 20.11
C LEU A 26 37.88 -25.32 18.62
N PHE A 27 38.89 -26.14 18.26
CA PHE A 27 39.23 -26.42 16.87
C PHE A 27 38.09 -27.11 16.11
N PHE A 28 37.46 -28.12 16.73
CA PHE A 28 36.30 -28.80 16.14
C PHE A 28 35.12 -27.85 15.92
N PHE A 29 34.78 -27.02 16.92
CA PHE A 29 33.73 -26.01 16.77
C PHE A 29 34.03 -25.00 15.67
N ARG A 30 35.29 -24.53 15.57
CA ARG A 30 35.70 -23.63 14.48
C ARG A 30 35.53 -24.30 13.11
N LEU A 31 35.93 -25.56 12.96
CA LEU A 31 35.77 -26.31 11.72
C LEU A 31 34.29 -26.50 11.36
N LEU A 32 33.45 -26.81 12.35
CA LEU A 32 32.01 -26.95 12.17
C LEU A 32 31.38 -25.63 11.69
N VAL A 33 31.75 -24.50 12.31
CA VAL A 33 31.27 -23.17 11.88
C VAL A 33 31.70 -22.89 10.44
N VAL A 34 32.97 -23.11 10.10
CA VAL A 34 33.48 -22.91 8.73
C VAL A 34 32.76 -23.81 7.73
N ALA A 35 32.47 -25.06 8.10
CA ALA A 35 31.73 -25.99 7.24
C ALA A 35 30.28 -25.53 7.00
N VAL A 36 29.59 -25.04 8.04
CA VAL A 36 28.24 -24.48 7.90
C VAL A 36 28.25 -23.25 7.00
N PHE A 37 29.17 -22.31 7.21
CA PHE A 37 29.32 -21.14 6.35
C PHE A 37 29.66 -21.54 4.91
N GLY A 38 30.54 -22.53 4.71
CA GLY A 38 30.87 -23.07 3.39
C GLY A 38 29.65 -23.65 2.68
N LEU A 39 28.81 -24.39 3.39
CA LEU A 39 27.56 -24.94 2.85
C LEU A 39 26.57 -23.83 2.47
N LEU A 40 26.45 -22.78 3.30
CA LEU A 40 25.61 -21.63 2.99
C LEU A 40 26.12 -20.85 1.76
N LEU A 41 27.43 -20.60 1.67
CA LEU A 41 28.05 -19.95 0.51
C LEU A 41 27.86 -20.77 -0.76
N TYR A 42 28.03 -22.09 -0.68
CA TYR A 42 27.75 -22.99 -1.80
C TYR A 42 26.28 -22.92 -2.21
N ARG A 43 25.35 -22.90 -1.25
CA ARG A 43 23.92 -22.77 -1.51
C ARG A 43 23.59 -21.45 -2.22
N VAL A 44 24.18 -20.34 -1.80
CA VAL A 44 24.02 -19.03 -2.44
C VAL A 44 24.60 -19.04 -3.85
N PHE A 45 25.80 -19.56 -4.05
CA PHE A 45 26.42 -19.69 -5.37
C PHE A 45 25.56 -20.54 -6.32
N TRP A 46 25.04 -21.67 -5.83
CA TRP A 46 24.12 -22.51 -6.59
C TRP A 46 22.86 -21.76 -7.01
N LEU A 47 22.26 -20.98 -6.10
CA LEU A 47 21.06 -20.19 -6.38
C LEU A 47 21.32 -19.08 -7.40
N GLN A 48 22.44 -18.35 -7.27
CA GLN A 48 22.85 -17.31 -8.22
C GLN A 48 23.12 -17.88 -9.61
N GLN A 49 23.78 -19.05 -9.71
CA GLN A 49 24.10 -19.68 -10.99
C GLN A 49 22.86 -20.27 -11.69
N THR A 50 21.91 -20.84 -10.95
CA THR A 50 20.72 -21.51 -11.53
C THR A 50 19.54 -20.57 -11.76
N GLN A 51 19.34 -19.58 -10.90
CA GLN A 51 18.16 -18.70 -10.90
C GLN A 51 18.51 -17.22 -11.05
N GLY A 52 19.78 -16.85 -11.27
CA GLY A 52 20.20 -15.44 -11.41
C GLY A 52 19.38 -14.67 -12.45
N LEU A 53 19.16 -15.26 -13.62
CA LEU A 53 18.33 -14.67 -14.69
C LEU A 53 16.87 -14.46 -14.27
N GLN A 54 16.29 -15.37 -13.49
CA GLN A 54 14.89 -15.26 -13.03
C GLN A 54 14.73 -14.21 -11.94
N PHE A 55 15.69 -14.10 -11.01
CA PHE A 55 15.67 -13.05 -9.98
C PHE A 55 15.95 -11.67 -10.56
N THR A 56 16.78 -11.54 -11.59
CA THR A 56 16.93 -10.28 -12.32
C THR A 56 15.64 -9.89 -13.04
N ALA A 57 14.96 -10.84 -13.71
CA ALA A 57 13.68 -10.59 -14.36
C ALA A 57 12.58 -10.19 -13.36
N GLN A 58 12.47 -10.88 -12.21
CA GLN A 58 11.51 -10.53 -11.15
C GLN A 58 11.81 -9.16 -10.51
N ALA A 59 13.10 -8.82 -10.34
CA ALA A 59 13.51 -7.50 -9.86
C ALA A 59 13.24 -6.38 -10.89
N GLU A 60 13.37 -6.69 -12.19
CA GLU A 60 12.98 -5.77 -13.26
C GLU A 60 11.46 -5.59 -13.32
N ASP A 61 10.67 -6.65 -13.18
CA ASP A 61 9.20 -6.56 -13.11
C ASP A 61 8.75 -5.69 -11.93
N ASN A 62 9.43 -5.76 -10.78
CA ASN A 62 9.17 -4.88 -9.64
C ASN A 62 9.49 -3.39 -9.88
N ARG A 63 10.23 -3.05 -10.94
CA ARG A 63 10.54 -1.65 -11.30
C ARG A 63 9.44 -1.02 -12.17
N PHE A 64 8.58 -1.82 -12.78
CA PHE A 64 7.56 -1.34 -13.71
C PHE A 64 6.17 -1.42 -13.09
N ALA A 65 5.54 -0.28 -12.85
CA ALA A 65 4.10 -0.23 -12.62
C ALA A 65 3.39 -0.45 -13.98
N ARG A 66 2.67 -1.57 -14.12
CA ARG A 66 1.79 -1.77 -15.28
C ARG A 66 0.52 -0.96 -15.04
N LEU A 67 0.38 0.16 -15.74
CA LEU A 67 -0.86 0.93 -15.76
C LEU A 67 -1.70 0.41 -16.92
N LEU A 68 -2.80 -0.26 -16.61
CA LEU A 68 -3.81 -0.65 -17.59
C LEU A 68 -4.55 0.62 -18.03
N ILE A 69 -4.54 0.89 -19.33
CA ILE A 69 -5.36 1.97 -19.91
C ILE A 69 -6.40 1.29 -20.77
N ASP A 70 -7.66 1.44 -20.38
CA ASP A 70 -8.74 0.83 -21.14
C ASP A 70 -8.90 1.47 -22.51
N PRO A 71 -9.01 0.66 -23.57
CA PRO A 71 -9.28 1.20 -24.89
C PRO A 71 -10.70 1.81 -24.92
N PRO A 72 -10.87 3.00 -25.52
CA PRO A 72 -12.20 3.60 -25.66
C PRO A 72 -13.09 2.73 -26.56
N ARG A 73 -14.33 2.51 -26.14
CA ARG A 73 -15.30 1.67 -26.87
C ARG A 73 -15.90 2.39 -28.08
N GLY A 74 -16.38 1.63 -29.06
CA GLY A 74 -17.11 2.19 -30.21
C GLY A 74 -18.42 2.89 -29.82
N SER A 75 -18.77 3.97 -30.51
CA SER A 75 -20.08 4.63 -30.39
C SER A 75 -21.15 3.86 -31.16
N ILE A 76 -22.36 3.81 -30.60
CA ILE A 76 -23.52 3.15 -31.19
C ILE A 76 -24.52 4.21 -31.64
N PHE A 77 -24.98 4.10 -32.87
CA PHE A 77 -25.96 5.00 -33.48
C PHE A 77 -27.17 4.22 -34.00
N ASP A 78 -28.33 4.86 -34.03
CA ASP A 78 -29.51 4.36 -34.74
C ASP A 78 -29.31 4.47 -36.28
N ARG A 79 -30.21 3.85 -37.05
CA ARG A 79 -30.29 3.95 -38.52
C ARG A 79 -30.31 5.38 -39.05
N ASN A 80 -30.76 6.34 -38.25
CA ASN A 80 -30.83 7.76 -38.60
C ASN A 80 -29.60 8.56 -38.15
N GLY A 81 -28.59 7.92 -37.55
CA GLY A 81 -27.38 8.57 -37.04
C GLY A 81 -27.52 9.21 -35.66
N VAL A 82 -28.62 8.98 -34.94
CA VAL A 82 -28.81 9.48 -33.57
C VAL A 82 -27.95 8.66 -32.60
N PRO A 83 -27.12 9.29 -31.74
CA PRO A 83 -26.27 8.57 -30.79
C PRO A 83 -27.12 7.87 -29.73
N LEU A 84 -26.97 6.55 -29.63
CA LEU A 84 -27.63 5.71 -28.63
C LEU A 84 -26.71 5.41 -27.45
N ALA A 85 -25.41 5.30 -27.71
CA ALA A 85 -24.41 5.10 -26.68
C ALA A 85 -23.05 5.63 -27.13
N ILE A 86 -22.50 6.59 -26.38
CA ILE A 86 -21.23 7.26 -26.66
C ILE A 86 -20.36 7.26 -25.42
N ASN A 87 -19.06 7.51 -25.55
CA ASN A 87 -18.20 7.69 -24.39
C ASN A 87 -18.01 9.19 -24.16
N ASN A 88 -18.38 9.67 -22.99
CA ASN A 88 -18.05 11.01 -22.57
C ASN A 88 -16.80 10.96 -21.70
N PRO A 89 -15.88 11.93 -21.83
CA PRO A 89 -14.75 12.02 -20.93
C PRO A 89 -15.26 12.31 -19.51
N SER A 90 -14.93 11.43 -18.58
CA SER A 90 -14.92 11.72 -17.15
C SER A 90 -13.47 11.94 -16.72
N PHE A 91 -13.25 12.66 -15.64
CA PHE A 91 -11.91 12.97 -15.14
C PHE A 91 -11.76 12.46 -13.72
N ASN A 92 -10.69 11.71 -13.50
CA ASN A 92 -10.29 11.24 -12.19
C ASN A 92 -9.11 12.06 -11.70
N VAL A 93 -9.17 12.49 -10.46
CA VAL A 93 -8.06 13.15 -9.78
C VAL A 93 -7.32 12.09 -8.98
N THR A 94 -6.05 11.93 -9.28
CA THR A 94 -5.19 10.89 -8.74
C THR A 94 -3.99 11.48 -8.01
N ILE A 95 -3.48 10.74 -7.03
CA ILE A 95 -2.24 11.04 -6.31
C ILE A 95 -1.27 9.89 -6.51
N THR A 96 -0.02 10.21 -6.87
CA THR A 96 1.08 9.24 -6.89
C THR A 96 2.03 9.52 -5.73
N PRO A 97 2.12 8.63 -4.72
CA PRO A 97 2.89 8.91 -3.51
C PRO A 97 4.37 9.25 -3.75
N ALA A 98 5.03 8.61 -4.73
CA ALA A 98 6.44 8.84 -5.09
C ALA A 98 6.74 10.27 -5.57
N PHE A 99 5.72 11.01 -5.97
CA PHE A 99 5.86 12.37 -6.50
C PHE A 99 5.34 13.44 -5.54
N LEU A 100 4.86 13.04 -4.36
CA LEU A 100 4.54 13.98 -3.29
C LEU A 100 5.84 14.45 -2.60
N PRO A 101 5.80 15.62 -1.94
CA PRO A 101 6.90 16.07 -1.10
C PRO A 101 7.15 15.09 0.06
N ASP A 102 8.43 14.84 0.36
CA ASP A 102 8.83 14.05 1.53
C ASP A 102 8.54 14.79 2.84
N ASP A 103 8.59 16.13 2.81
CA ASP A 103 8.28 16.96 3.98
C ASP A 103 6.79 16.92 4.30
N ASP A 104 6.48 16.57 5.55
CA ASP A 104 5.10 16.40 6.01
C ASP A 104 4.29 17.71 5.91
N ALA A 105 4.91 18.87 6.13
CA ALA A 105 4.23 20.15 6.07
C ALA A 105 3.92 20.56 4.63
N GLU A 106 4.86 20.38 3.70
CA GLU A 106 4.63 20.60 2.27
C GLU A 106 3.57 19.63 1.72
N ARG A 107 3.64 18.34 2.07
CA ARG A 107 2.62 17.35 1.67
C ARG A 107 1.24 17.71 2.19
N THR A 108 1.15 18.14 3.46
CA THR A 108 -0.12 18.62 4.04
C THR A 108 -0.66 19.83 3.29
N ALA A 109 0.21 20.75 2.85
CA ALA A 109 -0.21 21.90 2.05
C ALA A 109 -0.81 21.48 0.70
N VAL A 110 -0.24 20.46 0.05
CA VAL A 110 -0.81 19.87 -1.18
C VAL A 110 -2.19 19.27 -0.90
N PHE A 111 -2.34 18.49 0.18
CA PHE A 111 -3.63 17.91 0.54
C PHE A 111 -4.68 18.96 0.88
N GLN A 112 -4.31 20.01 1.62
CA GLN A 112 -5.19 21.14 1.90
C GLN A 112 -5.62 21.85 0.61
N ARG A 113 -4.69 22.07 -0.32
CA ARG A 113 -5.02 22.70 -1.60
C ARG A 113 -5.96 21.83 -2.41
N LEU A 114 -5.68 20.53 -2.49
CA LEU A 114 -6.54 19.57 -3.18
C LEU A 114 -7.94 19.50 -2.55
N SER A 115 -8.02 19.51 -1.22
CA SER A 115 -9.27 19.54 -0.46
C SER A 115 -10.13 20.75 -0.82
N LEU A 116 -9.53 21.93 -0.96
CA LEU A 116 -10.24 23.14 -1.37
C LEU A 116 -10.79 23.05 -2.81
N LEU A 117 -10.15 22.28 -3.68
CA LEU A 117 -10.55 22.13 -5.08
C LEU A 117 -11.60 21.02 -5.27
N THR A 118 -11.42 19.88 -4.62
CA THR A 118 -12.29 18.71 -4.78
C THR A 118 -13.44 18.67 -3.77
N GLY A 119 -13.33 19.42 -2.67
CA GLY A 119 -14.28 19.38 -1.55
C GLY A 119 -14.08 18.17 -0.62
N ILE A 120 -13.08 17.33 -0.86
CA ILE A 120 -12.79 16.16 -0.03
C ILE A 120 -11.98 16.62 1.19
N PRO A 121 -12.38 16.27 2.42
CA PRO A 121 -11.64 16.65 3.61
C PRO A 121 -10.23 16.04 3.62
N VAL A 122 -9.26 16.81 4.15
CA VAL A 122 -7.88 16.32 4.33
C VAL A 122 -7.86 15.14 5.31
N SER A 123 -8.54 15.31 6.46
CA SER A 123 -8.64 14.34 7.53
C SER A 123 -10.03 14.37 8.15
N ASN A 124 -10.58 13.21 8.50
CA ASN A 124 -11.90 13.09 9.14
C ASN A 124 -11.84 12.81 10.64
N THR A 125 -10.64 12.75 11.22
CA THR A 125 -10.42 12.33 12.60
C THR A 125 -11.24 13.12 13.62
N LEU A 126 -11.32 14.45 13.46
CA LEU A 126 -12.07 15.33 14.36
C LEU A 126 -13.59 15.16 14.23
N GLU A 127 -14.10 15.08 13.01
CA GLU A 127 -15.53 14.88 12.76
C GLU A 127 -15.98 13.50 13.25
N GLN A 128 -15.16 12.48 12.98
CA GLN A 128 -15.39 11.12 13.45
C GLN A 128 -15.42 11.03 14.98
N GLN A 129 -14.47 11.68 15.66
CA GLN A 129 -14.46 11.72 17.14
C GLN A 129 -15.71 12.40 17.69
N ALA A 130 -16.14 13.52 17.11
CA ALA A 130 -17.34 14.23 17.54
C ALA A 130 -18.62 13.37 17.37
N LEU A 131 -18.70 12.57 16.31
CA LEU A 131 -19.80 11.64 16.09
C LEU A 131 -19.79 10.48 17.09
N ILE A 132 -18.61 9.95 17.44
CA ILE A 132 -18.46 8.92 18.46
C ILE A 132 -18.88 9.45 19.83
N ASP A 133 -18.48 10.68 20.17
CA ASP A 133 -18.83 11.32 21.45
C ASP A 133 -20.33 11.61 21.57
N ALA A 134 -21.01 11.81 20.44
CA ALA A 134 -22.46 12.03 20.37
C ALA A 134 -23.29 10.73 20.34
N ALA A 135 -22.66 9.58 20.06
CA ALA A 135 -23.32 8.29 19.95
C ALA A 135 -23.60 7.65 21.33
N ASP A 136 -24.35 6.55 21.34
CA ASP A 136 -24.66 5.81 22.58
C ASP A 136 -23.37 5.21 23.19
N PRO A 137 -22.97 5.61 24.42
CA PRO A 137 -21.74 5.16 25.04
C PRO A 137 -21.68 3.64 25.28
N GLU A 138 -22.82 2.97 25.53
CA GLU A 138 -22.83 1.52 25.72
C GLU A 138 -22.48 0.81 24.40
N LEU A 139 -23.14 1.21 23.32
CA LEU A 139 -22.91 0.63 21.99
C LEU A 139 -21.47 0.88 21.54
N VAL A 140 -20.96 2.11 21.68
CA VAL A 140 -19.57 2.44 21.35
C VAL A 140 -18.60 1.52 22.09
N SER A 141 -18.82 1.30 23.39
CA SER A 141 -17.95 0.43 24.20
C SER A 141 -17.98 -1.04 23.77
N VAL A 142 -19.15 -1.55 23.36
CA VAL A 142 -19.34 -2.96 22.98
C VAL A 142 -18.68 -3.21 21.65
N TYR A 143 -18.98 -2.39 20.64
CA TYR A 143 -18.43 -2.55 19.29
C TYR A 143 -16.93 -2.25 19.24
N SER A 144 -16.43 -1.26 19.99
CA SER A 144 -14.98 -1.00 20.07
C SER A 144 -14.23 -2.18 20.70
N ARG A 145 -14.79 -2.83 21.73
CA ARG A 145 -14.19 -4.04 22.33
C ARG A 145 -14.22 -5.22 21.39
N LEU A 146 -15.32 -5.41 20.65
CA LEU A 146 -15.43 -6.46 19.63
C LEU A 146 -14.38 -6.23 18.53
N ALA A 147 -14.23 -5.01 18.04
CA ALA A 147 -13.23 -4.65 17.03
C ALA A 147 -11.83 -5.08 17.48
N LEU A 148 -11.41 -4.65 18.69
CA LEU A 148 -10.10 -5.01 19.25
C LEU A 148 -9.92 -6.52 19.45
N LEU A 149 -10.98 -7.26 19.77
CA LEU A 149 -10.93 -8.72 19.94
C LEU A 149 -10.67 -9.44 18.61
N TYR A 150 -11.25 -8.95 17.52
CA TYR A 150 -11.09 -9.51 16.18
C TYR A 150 -9.92 -8.89 15.39
N GLY A 151 -9.24 -7.90 15.96
CA GLY A 151 -8.12 -7.20 15.30
C GLY A 151 -8.56 -6.17 14.26
N GLU A 152 -9.83 -5.74 14.32
CA GLU A 152 -10.43 -4.74 13.44
C GLU A 152 -10.28 -3.32 14.02
N SER A 153 -10.41 -2.31 13.15
CA SER A 153 -10.39 -0.90 13.56
C SER A 153 -11.70 -0.52 14.28
N PRO A 154 -11.65 0.04 15.51
CA PRO A 154 -12.85 0.47 16.23
C PRO A 154 -13.72 1.44 15.45
N SER A 155 -13.12 2.39 14.72
CA SER A 155 -13.86 3.39 13.95
C SER A 155 -14.62 2.77 12.78
N SER A 156 -13.99 1.82 12.06
CA SER A 156 -14.62 1.09 10.96
C SER A 156 -15.78 0.24 11.45
N THR A 157 -15.59 -0.53 12.53
CA THR A 157 -16.64 -1.38 13.11
C THR A 157 -17.83 -0.57 13.62
N LEU A 158 -17.60 0.61 14.18
CA LEU A 158 -18.68 1.50 14.64
C LEU A 158 -19.53 2.04 13.48
N SER A 159 -18.90 2.36 12.35
CA SER A 159 -19.60 2.76 11.13
C SER A 159 -20.37 1.60 10.51
N GLU A 160 -19.75 0.42 10.39
CA GLU A 160 -20.39 -0.78 9.85
C GLU A 160 -21.58 -1.26 10.69
N ALA A 161 -21.47 -1.16 12.02
CA ALA A 161 -22.55 -1.48 12.95
C ALA A 161 -23.69 -0.43 12.95
N GLY A 162 -23.54 0.67 12.21
CA GLY A 162 -24.52 1.76 12.14
C GLY A 162 -24.63 2.59 13.42
N VAL A 163 -23.63 2.53 14.31
CA VAL A 163 -23.59 3.33 15.54
C VAL A 163 -23.19 4.77 15.24
N VAL A 164 -22.33 4.95 14.24
CA VAL A 164 -21.84 6.24 13.74
C VAL A 164 -22.05 6.24 12.21
N PRO A 165 -22.45 7.36 11.58
CA PRO A 165 -22.54 7.40 10.12
C PRO A 165 -21.16 7.19 9.47
N GLU A 166 -21.15 6.53 8.32
CA GLU A 166 -19.94 6.36 7.52
C GLU A 166 -19.54 7.70 6.90
N LEU A 167 -18.33 8.16 7.18
CA LEU A 167 -17.77 9.37 6.60
C LEU A 167 -17.09 9.04 5.26
N PRO A 168 -17.16 9.93 4.25
CA PRO A 168 -16.44 9.74 2.99
C PRO A 168 -14.94 9.64 3.26
N GLN A 169 -14.18 8.83 2.52
CA GLN A 169 -12.74 8.71 2.74
C GLN A 169 -12.03 10.07 2.61
N SER A 170 -11.12 10.37 3.55
CA SER A 170 -10.31 11.59 3.51
C SER A 170 -9.07 11.39 2.65
N ILE A 171 -8.48 12.49 2.17
CA ILE A 171 -7.28 12.44 1.33
C ILE A 171 -6.12 11.74 2.05
N GLU A 172 -5.93 12.03 3.35
CA GLU A 172 -4.91 11.36 4.17
C GLU A 172 -5.18 9.86 4.31
N ALA A 173 -6.44 9.45 4.50
CA ALA A 173 -6.77 8.03 4.65
C ALA A 173 -6.46 7.25 3.36
N ILE A 174 -6.81 7.81 2.20
CA ILE A 174 -6.51 7.22 0.90
C ILE A 174 -5.00 7.19 0.67
N TYR A 175 -4.28 8.26 1.02
CA TYR A 175 -2.83 8.29 0.91
C TYR A 175 -2.17 7.21 1.79
N GLU A 176 -2.56 7.08 3.05
CA GLU A 176 -2.00 6.10 3.98
C GLU A 176 -2.27 4.67 3.52
N GLU A 177 -3.49 4.38 3.06
CA GLU A 177 -3.86 3.07 2.53
C GLU A 177 -2.95 2.64 1.38
N PHE A 178 -2.64 3.54 0.45
CA PHE A 178 -1.85 3.24 -0.75
C PHE A 178 -0.39 3.71 -0.66
N SER A 179 0.07 4.17 0.51
CA SER A 179 1.42 4.70 0.73
C SER A 179 2.53 3.68 0.42
N PHE A 180 2.23 2.39 0.57
CA PHE A 180 3.14 1.29 0.23
C PHE A 180 3.37 1.17 -1.29
N ALA A 181 2.44 1.63 -2.11
CA ALA A 181 2.45 1.53 -3.57
C ALA A 181 2.94 2.83 -4.22
N GLN A 182 4.22 3.17 -3.97
CA GLN A 182 4.75 4.52 -4.25
C GLN A 182 4.55 5.02 -5.69
N TYR A 183 4.61 4.13 -6.70
CA TYR A 183 4.52 4.51 -8.13
C TYR A 183 3.17 4.21 -8.77
N ILE A 184 2.17 3.85 -7.97
CA ILE A 184 0.82 3.57 -8.47
C ILE A 184 -0.03 4.82 -8.20
N PRO A 185 -0.64 5.42 -9.24
CA PRO A 185 -1.56 6.53 -9.04
C PRO A 185 -2.85 6.01 -8.41
N THR A 186 -3.22 6.58 -7.27
CA THR A 186 -4.45 6.24 -6.55
C THR A 186 -5.51 7.30 -6.84
N VAL A 187 -6.72 6.86 -7.19
CA VAL A 187 -7.85 7.75 -7.44
C VAL A 187 -8.37 8.31 -6.12
N ILE A 188 -8.34 9.64 -5.98
CA ILE A 188 -8.93 10.36 -4.83
C ILE A 188 -10.40 10.64 -5.09
N THR A 189 -10.72 11.04 -6.32
CA THR A 189 -12.10 11.30 -6.73
C THR A 189 -12.27 11.06 -8.22
N SER A 190 -13.44 10.55 -8.59
CA SER A 190 -13.84 10.28 -9.97
C SER A 190 -15.02 11.16 -10.37
N GLY A 191 -15.22 11.35 -11.67
CA GLY A 191 -16.37 12.11 -12.17
C GLY A 191 -16.25 13.62 -12.04
N VAL A 192 -15.03 14.15 -11.95
CA VAL A 192 -14.79 15.58 -11.78
C VAL A 192 -15.21 16.34 -13.05
N PRO A 193 -15.94 17.48 -12.93
CA PRO A 193 -16.30 18.29 -14.08
C PRO A 193 -15.06 18.73 -14.87
N ALA A 194 -15.19 18.80 -16.20
CA ALA A 194 -14.07 19.17 -17.08
C ALA A 194 -13.42 20.50 -16.68
N GLU A 195 -14.21 21.49 -16.24
CA GLU A 195 -13.70 22.78 -15.77
C GLU A 195 -12.77 22.65 -14.56
N LEU A 196 -13.19 21.87 -13.56
CA LEU A 196 -12.39 21.62 -12.36
C LEU A 196 -11.16 20.77 -12.68
N ALA A 197 -11.29 19.78 -13.56
CA ALA A 197 -10.18 18.99 -14.07
C ALA A 197 -9.10 19.86 -14.73
N TYR A 198 -9.48 20.76 -15.63
CA TYR A 198 -8.54 21.70 -16.25
C TYR A 198 -7.94 22.69 -15.25
N PHE A 199 -8.71 23.11 -14.25
CA PHE A 199 -8.21 23.99 -13.20
C PHE A 199 -7.13 23.30 -12.35
N ILE A 200 -7.37 22.06 -11.92
CA ILE A 200 -6.39 21.25 -11.19
C ILE A 200 -5.14 21.02 -12.05
N ASP A 201 -5.30 20.71 -13.33
CA ASP A 201 -4.18 20.47 -14.25
C ASP A 201 -3.35 21.75 -14.49
N GLN A 202 -3.98 22.92 -14.56
CA GLN A 202 -3.28 24.21 -14.60
C GLN A 202 -2.49 24.48 -13.33
N GLU A 203 -3.02 24.06 -12.17
CA GLU A 203 -2.35 24.21 -10.87
C GLU A 203 -1.37 23.07 -10.56
N SER A 204 -1.14 22.14 -11.50
CA SER A 204 -0.24 20.98 -11.33
C SER A 204 1.17 21.33 -10.85
N THR A 205 1.64 22.55 -11.13
CA THR A 205 2.94 23.04 -10.63
C THR A 205 3.00 23.16 -9.11
N PHE A 206 1.86 23.47 -8.46
CA PHE A 206 1.74 23.59 -7.00
C PHE A 206 1.16 22.34 -6.35
N LEU A 207 0.82 21.32 -7.15
CA LEU A 207 0.25 20.06 -6.72
C LEU A 207 1.15 18.90 -7.16
N PRO A 208 2.40 18.84 -6.68
CA PRO A 208 3.30 17.74 -7.00
C PRO A 208 2.64 16.40 -6.65
N GLY A 209 2.74 15.43 -7.56
CA GLY A 209 2.13 14.11 -7.42
C GLY A 209 0.63 14.03 -7.66
N VAL A 210 -0.07 15.15 -7.85
CA VAL A 210 -1.49 15.15 -8.26
C VAL A 210 -1.58 15.16 -9.79
N ARG A 211 -2.39 14.28 -10.35
CA ARG A 211 -2.61 14.19 -11.80
C ARG A 211 -4.09 13.98 -12.10
N VAL A 212 -4.55 14.61 -13.17
CA VAL A 212 -5.87 14.36 -13.73
C VAL A 212 -5.75 13.34 -14.86
N ILE A 213 -6.49 12.24 -14.76
CA ILE A 213 -6.52 11.17 -15.76
C ILE A 213 -7.91 11.15 -16.37
N PRO A 214 -8.05 11.32 -17.71
CA PRO A 214 -9.33 11.16 -18.37
C PRO A 214 -9.72 9.69 -18.41
N GLU A 215 -10.85 9.35 -17.81
CA GLU A 215 -11.47 8.03 -17.86
C GLU A 215 -12.79 8.13 -18.65
N PRO A 216 -12.92 7.52 -19.83
CA PRO A 216 -14.13 7.64 -20.63
C PRO A 216 -15.28 6.81 -20.02
N ILE A 217 -16.34 7.48 -19.56
CA ILE A 217 -17.55 6.81 -19.08
C ILE A 217 -18.59 6.66 -20.19
N ARG A 218 -19.33 5.55 -20.17
CA ARG A 218 -20.38 5.29 -21.14
C ARG A 218 -21.61 6.13 -20.84
N TYR A 219 -21.99 6.99 -21.78
CA TYR A 219 -23.16 7.85 -21.71
C TYR A 219 -24.22 7.38 -22.73
N TYR A 220 -25.47 7.29 -22.26
CA TYR A 220 -26.64 6.90 -23.05
C TYR A 220 -27.56 8.13 -23.17
N PRO A 221 -27.49 8.88 -24.29
CA PRO A 221 -28.22 10.14 -24.44
C PRO A 221 -29.74 9.95 -24.47
N THR A 222 -30.18 8.84 -25.03
CA THR A 222 -31.57 8.39 -25.02
C THR A 222 -31.85 7.66 -23.71
N ASP A 223 -32.95 8.08 -23.05
CA ASP A 223 -33.53 7.68 -21.76
C ASP A 223 -33.20 6.28 -21.18
N GLU A 224 -33.41 6.11 -19.86
CA GLU A 224 -33.04 4.92 -19.06
C GLU A 224 -33.42 3.58 -19.72
N TYR A 225 -34.54 3.52 -20.45
CA TYR A 225 -35.05 2.29 -21.06
C TYR A 225 -34.16 1.68 -22.14
N LEU A 226 -33.35 2.47 -22.84
CA LEU A 226 -32.53 1.93 -23.94
C LEU A 226 -31.35 1.11 -23.42
N SER A 227 -30.86 1.43 -22.22
CA SER A 227 -29.78 0.69 -21.56
C SER A 227 -30.16 -0.77 -21.28
N THR A 228 -31.43 -1.05 -21.00
CA THR A 228 -31.96 -2.42 -20.87
C THR A 228 -31.83 -3.23 -22.16
N ILE A 229 -31.94 -2.59 -23.32
CA ILE A 229 -31.89 -3.25 -24.64
C ILE A 229 -30.45 -3.40 -25.12
N ILE A 230 -29.64 -2.34 -25.02
CA ILE A 230 -28.25 -2.31 -25.49
C ILE A 230 -27.29 -2.99 -24.51
N GLY A 231 -27.66 -3.03 -23.23
CA GLY A 231 -26.86 -3.55 -22.14
C GLY A 231 -26.17 -2.45 -21.34
N TYR A 232 -25.82 -2.80 -20.10
CA TYR A 232 -25.06 -1.95 -19.19
C TYR A 232 -23.57 -2.27 -19.24
N MET A 233 -22.77 -1.29 -18.82
CA MET A 233 -21.36 -1.51 -18.55
C MET A 233 -21.15 -1.52 -17.05
N GLY A 234 -20.26 -2.39 -16.61
CA GLY A 234 -19.83 -2.51 -15.23
C GLY A 234 -18.49 -3.23 -15.16
N PRO A 235 -17.93 -3.35 -13.95
CA PRO A 235 -16.65 -4.00 -13.72
C PRO A 235 -16.70 -5.47 -14.14
N ILE A 236 -15.55 -6.01 -14.50
CA ILE A 236 -15.44 -7.39 -15.01
C ILE A 236 -15.84 -8.40 -13.92
N PRO A 237 -16.97 -9.12 -14.07
CA PRO A 237 -17.65 -9.73 -12.93
C PRO A 237 -17.19 -11.14 -12.56
N ASN A 238 -16.47 -11.86 -13.44
CA ASN A 238 -16.17 -13.29 -13.22
C ASN A 238 -14.80 -13.74 -13.76
N GLU A 239 -14.30 -14.86 -13.23
CA GLU A 239 -13.01 -15.44 -13.64
C GLU A 239 -13.00 -15.96 -15.08
N SER A 240 -14.17 -16.28 -15.66
CA SER A 240 -14.26 -16.75 -17.06
C SER A 240 -13.81 -15.71 -18.08
N TRP A 241 -13.84 -14.42 -17.73
CA TRP A 241 -13.26 -13.35 -18.55
C TRP A 241 -11.73 -13.27 -18.38
N LEU A 242 -11.19 -13.57 -17.19
CA LEU A 242 -9.75 -13.65 -16.95
C LEU A 242 -9.09 -14.73 -17.82
N ASP A 243 -9.73 -15.90 -17.94
CA ASP A 243 -9.27 -16.99 -18.80
C ASP A 243 -9.21 -16.61 -20.29
N ARG A 244 -9.96 -15.58 -20.70
CA ARG A 244 -9.97 -15.04 -22.06
C ARG A 244 -8.96 -13.90 -22.26
N GLY A 245 -8.15 -13.60 -21.24
CA GLY A 245 -7.12 -12.56 -21.28
C GLY A 245 -7.63 -11.15 -20.96
N TYR A 246 -8.80 -11.02 -20.32
CA TYR A 246 -9.23 -9.74 -19.75
C TYR A 246 -8.64 -9.58 -18.35
N GLU A 247 -8.28 -8.37 -17.97
CA GLU A 247 -7.78 -8.04 -16.63
C GLU A 247 -8.92 -7.45 -15.79
N ARG A 248 -8.87 -7.52 -14.46
CA ARG A 248 -9.88 -6.88 -13.60
C ARG A 248 -9.52 -5.41 -13.41
N ASP A 249 -10.52 -4.56 -13.55
CA ASP A 249 -10.52 -3.13 -13.18
C ASP A 249 -10.15 -2.93 -11.70
#